data_AF-A0A1F6CGZ7-F1
#
_entry.id   AF-A0A1F6CGZ7-F1
#
_cell.length_a   1.000
_cell.length_b   1.000
_cell.length_c   1.000
_cell.angle_alpha   90.00
_cell.angle_beta   90.00
_cell.angle_gamma   90.00
#
_symmetry.space_group_name_H-M   'P 1'
#
loop_
_entity.id
_entity.type
_entity.pdbx_description
1 polymer ?
#
loop_
_entity_poly.entity_id
_entity_poly.type
_entity_poly.pdbx_seq_one_letter_code
_entity_poly.pdbx_strand_id
1 'polypeptide(L)'
;MAKGGYRPGAGRKKGFNAIKAEQARAYVIERITKELDSIITAQIEAAKGIYVEEVNEKGERIRVFKKEPNLRTGEFLLNQNIGRSKETIETHKMPTIDWDAVRAEFRA
;
A
#
# COMPACT_ATOMS: atom_id res chain seq x y z
N MET A 1 17.03 -38.30 -3.43
CA MET A 1 18.35 -37.98 -2.83
C MET A 1 18.14 -37.65 -1.36
N ALA A 2 18.56 -38.52 -0.44
CA ALA A 2 18.42 -38.27 0.99
C ALA A 2 19.41 -37.17 1.42
N LYS A 3 18.93 -36.14 2.13
CA LYS A 3 19.77 -35.06 2.70
C LYS A 3 20.66 -35.63 3.82
N GLY A 4 21.73 -36.30 3.45
CA GLY A 4 22.78 -36.72 4.38
C GLY A 4 23.51 -35.49 4.90
N GLY A 5 23.25 -35.08 6.15
CA GLY A 5 24.02 -34.01 6.78
C GLY A 5 23.35 -33.30 7.95
N TYR A 6 22.03 -33.41 8.12
CA TYR A 6 21.36 -32.76 9.25
C TYR A 6 21.39 -33.65 10.50
N ARG A 7 22.56 -33.74 11.16
CA ARG A 7 22.64 -34.20 12.55
C ARG A 7 22.62 -32.95 13.44
N PRO A 8 21.91 -32.94 14.58
CA PRO A 8 22.00 -31.83 15.53
C PRO A 8 23.47 -31.67 15.96
N GLY A 9 24.05 -30.50 15.66
CA GLY A 9 25.48 -30.22 15.88
C GLY A 9 26.40 -30.51 14.68
N ALA A 10 25.89 -30.93 13.52
CA ALA A 10 26.68 -31.04 12.29
C ALA A 10 26.98 -29.66 11.70
N GLY A 11 28.24 -29.42 11.34
CA GLY A 11 28.72 -28.18 10.72
C GLY A 11 29.75 -27.43 11.58
N ARG A 12 30.32 -26.37 11.02
CA ARG A 12 31.25 -25.48 11.74
C ARG A 12 30.47 -24.66 12.76
N LYS A 13 30.89 -24.67 14.03
CA LYS A 13 30.32 -23.79 15.06
C LYS A 13 30.33 -22.35 14.56
N LYS A 14 29.20 -21.63 14.71
CA LYS A 14 29.09 -20.22 14.33
C LYS A 14 30.20 -19.44 15.04
N GLY A 15 30.94 -18.64 14.29
CA GLY A 15 31.95 -17.75 14.86
C GLY A 15 31.30 -16.67 15.72
N PHE A 16 32.06 -16.13 16.68
CA PHE A 16 31.59 -15.09 17.60
C PHE A 16 30.93 -13.89 16.90
N ASN A 17 31.50 -13.44 15.77
CA ASN A 17 30.94 -12.36 14.97
C ASN A 17 29.59 -12.72 14.34
N ALA A 18 29.38 -13.98 13.95
CA ALA A 18 28.11 -14.44 13.40
C ALA A 18 27.02 -14.47 14.47
N ILE A 19 27.36 -14.88 15.70
CA ILE A 19 26.44 -14.87 16.85
C ILE A 19 26.03 -13.44 17.20
N LYS A 20 27.00 -12.51 17.26
CA LYS A 20 26.73 -11.09 17.50
C LYS A 20 25.84 -10.47 16.42
N ALA A 21 26.09 -10.79 15.15
CA ALA A 21 25.27 -10.31 14.05
C ALA A 21 23.83 -10.85 14.13
N GLU A 22 23.65 -12.11 14.53
CA GLU A 22 22.33 -12.71 14.72
C GLU A 22 21.58 -12.08 15.90
N GLN A 23 22.25 -11.81 17.01
CA GLN A 23 21.68 -11.09 18.15
C GLN A 23 21.28 -9.65 17.80
N ALA A 24 22.13 -8.94 17.05
CA ALA A 24 21.82 -7.58 16.59
C ALA A 24 20.59 -7.57 15.66
N ARG A 25 20.49 -8.55 14.75
CA ARG A 25 19.30 -8.71 13.89
C ARG A 25 18.06 -9.00 14.71
N ALA A 26 18.14 -9.90 15.70
CA ALA A 26 17.02 -10.22 16.57
C ALA A 26 16.51 -8.99 17.32
N TYR A 27 17.43 -8.18 17.87
CA TYR A 27 17.10 -6.93 18.56
C TYR A 27 16.40 -5.92 17.62
N VAL A 28 16.92 -5.75 16.41
CA VAL A 28 16.32 -4.85 15.41
C VAL A 28 14.92 -5.33 15.02
N ILE A 29 14.74 -6.63 14.79
CA ILE A 29 13.42 -7.21 14.49
C ILE A 29 12.47 -6.95 15.64
N GLU A 30 12.87 -7.22 16.89
CA GLU A 30 12.03 -7.00 18.06
C GLU A 30 11.60 -5.54 18.18
N ARG A 31 12.54 -4.60 17.98
CA ARG A 31 12.22 -3.17 18.02
C ARG A 31 11.24 -2.78 16.91
N ILE A 32 11.48 -3.22 15.68
CA ILE A 32 10.59 -2.95 14.54
C ILE A 32 9.20 -3.53 14.81
N THR A 33 9.11 -4.75 15.35
CA THR A 33 7.81 -5.37 15.64
C THR A 33 7.00 -4.60 16.68
N LYS A 34 7.65 -3.99 17.68
CA LYS A 34 6.96 -3.15 18.67
C LYS A 34 6.40 -1.85 18.09
N GLU A 35 7.04 -1.32 17.06
CA GLU A 35 6.64 -0.08 16.39
C GLU A 35 5.71 -0.32 15.18
N LEU A 36 5.59 -1.56 14.70
CA LEU A 36 4.77 -1.86 13.53
C LEU A 36 3.30 -1.49 13.73
N ASP A 37 2.74 -1.76 14.92
CA ASP A 37 1.34 -1.45 15.23
C ASP A 37 1.06 0.06 15.20
N SER A 38 2.00 0.87 15.71
CA SER A 38 1.85 2.34 15.70
C SER A 38 1.94 2.90 14.29
N ILE A 39 2.82 2.34 13.44
CA ILE A 39 2.95 2.70 12.03
C ILE A 39 1.67 2.33 11.25
N ILE A 40 1.12 1.14 11.48
CA ILE A 40 -0.12 0.68 10.83
C ILE A 40 -1.29 1.58 11.24
N THR A 41 -1.40 1.87 12.54
CA THR A 41 -2.45 2.78 13.06
C THR A 41 -2.36 4.16 12.42
N ALA A 42 -1.16 4.74 12.35
CA ALA A 42 -0.93 6.03 11.71
C ALA A 42 -1.27 6.02 10.21
N GLN A 43 -0.99 4.93 9.49
CA GLN A 43 -1.38 4.78 8.08
C GLN A 43 -2.89 4.68 7.90
N ILE A 44 -3.59 3.96 8.78
CA ILE A 44 -5.05 3.86 8.76
C ILE A 44 -5.69 5.22 9.04
N GLU A 45 -5.18 5.95 10.03
CA GLU A 45 -5.66 7.31 10.35
C GLU A 45 -5.41 8.28 9.19
N ALA A 46 -4.23 8.22 8.57
CA ALA A 46 -3.93 9.02 7.39
C ALA A 46 -4.83 8.69 6.19
N ALA A 47 -5.20 7.41 6.02
CA ALA A 47 -6.12 6.98 4.97
C ALA A 47 -7.57 7.42 5.22
N LYS A 48 -8.02 7.41 6.48
CA LYS A 48 -9.38 7.86 6.86
C LYS A 48 -9.57 9.38 6.75
N GLY A 49 -8.50 10.15 6.94
CA GLY A 49 -8.60 11.60 7.09
C GLY A 49 -9.30 11.97 8.41
N ILE A 50 -9.30 13.26 8.73
CA ILE A 50 -9.99 13.78 9.93
C ILE A 50 -11.19 14.59 9.44
N TYR A 51 -12.38 14.10 9.73
CA TYR A 51 -13.64 14.81 9.44
C TYR A 51 -14.18 15.46 10.71
N VAL A 52 -14.74 16.65 10.54
CA VAL A 52 -15.58 17.33 11.53
C VAL A 52 -16.98 17.31 10.95
N GLU A 53 -17.96 16.85 11.73
CA GLU A 53 -19.37 16.97 11.36
C GLU A 53 -19.84 18.36 11.79
N GLU A 54 -20.04 19.26 10.82
CA GLU A 54 -20.66 20.55 11.06
C GLU A 54 -22.14 20.47 10.69
N VAL A 55 -22.99 21.06 11.53
CA VAL A 55 -24.43 21.19 11.24
C VAL A 55 -24.60 22.53 10.54
N ASN A 56 -25.02 22.49 9.28
CA ASN A 56 -25.29 23.71 8.52
C ASN A 56 -26.60 24.36 9.00
N GLU A 57 -26.84 25.64 8.68
CA GLU A 57 -28.04 26.39 9.10
C GLU A 57 -29.38 25.77 8.64
N LYS A 58 -29.32 24.83 7.69
CA LYS A 58 -30.47 24.03 7.19
C LYS A 58 -30.71 22.70 7.92
N GLY A 59 -29.93 22.40 8.97
CA GLY A 59 -30.06 21.15 9.72
C GLY A 59 -29.45 19.92 9.03
N GLU A 60 -28.78 20.09 7.89
CA GLU A 60 -28.08 19.02 7.20
C GLU A 60 -26.66 18.86 7.76
N ARG A 61 -26.29 17.61 8.07
CA ARG A 61 -24.95 17.28 8.58
C ARG A 61 -23.98 17.23 7.42
N ILE A 62 -23.10 18.20 7.31
CA ILE A 62 -22.04 18.24 6.30
C ILE A 62 -20.75 17.75 6.95
N ARG A 63 -20.15 16.72 6.36
CA ARG A 63 -18.81 16.26 6.75
C ARG A 63 -17.78 17.16 6.10
N VAL A 64 -17.18 18.05 6.89
CA VAL A 64 -16.08 18.91 6.44
C VAL A 64 -14.77 18.25 6.87
N PHE A 65 -13.91 17.92 5.91
CA PHE A 65 -12.60 17.34 6.22
C PHE A 65 -11.64 18.44 6.68
N LYS A 66 -11.18 18.37 7.92
CA LYS A 66 -10.12 19.26 8.44
C LYS A 66 -8.74 18.88 7.89
N LYS A 67 -8.56 17.60 7.56
CA LYS A 67 -7.39 17.07 6.87
C LYS A 67 -7.86 16.06 5.85
N GLU A 68 -7.50 16.30 4.60
CA GLU A 68 -7.89 15.44 3.48
C GLU A 68 -7.39 14.00 3.68
N PRO A 69 -8.22 13.00 3.37
CA PRO A 69 -7.80 11.60 3.38
C PRO A 69 -6.72 11.35 2.32
N ASN A 70 -5.67 10.62 2.68
CA ASN A 70 -4.61 10.27 1.74
C ASN A 70 -4.99 9.04 0.91
N LEU A 71 -5.46 9.29 -0.32
CA LEU A 71 -5.92 8.26 -1.26
C LEU A 71 -4.83 7.22 -1.59
N ARG A 72 -3.55 7.62 -1.67
CA ARG A 72 -2.44 6.68 -1.96
C ARG A 72 -2.24 5.68 -0.83
N THR A 73 -2.37 6.14 0.41
CA THR A 73 -2.27 5.26 1.58
C THR A 73 -3.47 4.31 1.64
N GLY A 74 -4.67 4.79 1.31
CA GLY A 74 -5.85 3.94 1.18
C GLY A 74 -5.71 2.86 0.11
N GLU A 75 -5.24 3.22 -1.08
CA GLU A 75 -4.99 2.29 -2.19
C GLU A 75 -3.92 1.24 -1.81
N PHE A 76 -2.85 1.67 -1.15
CA PHE A 76 -1.82 0.76 -0.64
C PHE A 76 -2.41 -0.27 0.33
N LEU A 77 -3.20 0.16 1.31
CA LEU A 77 -3.84 -0.72 2.30
C LEU A 77 -4.84 -1.69 1.65
N LEU A 78 -5.63 -1.23 0.67
CA LEU A 78 -6.55 -2.08 -0.07
C LEU A 78 -5.81 -3.16 -0.87
N ASN A 79 -4.73 -2.79 -1.55
CA ASN A 79 -3.89 -3.73 -2.30
C ASN A 79 -3.19 -4.77 -1.41
N GLN A 80 -2.88 -4.44 -0.14
CA GLN A 80 -2.32 -5.40 0.82
C GLN A 80 -3.35 -6.44 1.29
N ASN A 81 -4.61 -6.05 1.48
CA ASN A 81 -5.64 -6.92 2.04
C ASN A 81 -6.38 -7.75 0.97
N ILE A 82 -6.81 -7.10 -0.12
CA ILE A 82 -7.62 -7.73 -1.18
C ILE A 82 -6.73 -8.28 -2.31
N GLY A 83 -5.45 -7.89 -2.33
CA GLY A 83 -4.54 -8.12 -3.44
C GLY A 83 -4.71 -7.04 -4.52
N ARG A 84 -3.69 -6.87 -5.36
CA ARG A 84 -3.75 -5.92 -6.48
C ARG A 84 -4.82 -6.38 -7.47
N SER A 85 -5.82 -5.56 -7.75
CA SER A 85 -6.82 -5.86 -8.77
C SER A 85 -6.12 -6.10 -10.11
N LYS A 86 -6.27 -7.31 -10.67
CA LYS A 86 -5.69 -7.69 -11.97
C LYS A 86 -6.49 -7.18 -13.17
N GLU A 87 -7.43 -6.27 -12.96
CA GLU A 87 -8.17 -5.64 -14.05
C GLU A 87 -7.30 -4.59 -14.72
N THR A 88 -6.42 -5.04 -15.61
CA THR A 88 -6.16 -4.29 -16.84
C THR A 88 -7.49 -4.21 -17.58
N ILE A 89 -8.25 -3.15 -17.32
CA ILE A 89 -9.27 -2.72 -18.26
C ILE A 89 -8.51 -2.52 -19.56
N GLU A 90 -8.76 -3.39 -20.54
CA GLU A 90 -8.38 -3.09 -21.91
C GLU A 90 -9.07 -1.76 -22.22
N THR A 91 -8.30 -0.67 -22.19
CA THR A 91 -8.74 0.57 -22.79
C THR A 91 -8.94 0.23 -24.24
N HIS A 92 -10.18 -0.11 -24.62
CA HIS A 92 -10.62 -0.06 -26.00
C HIS A 92 -10.21 1.33 -26.46
N LYS A 93 -9.15 1.39 -27.26
CA LYS A 93 -8.70 2.64 -27.87
C LYS A 93 -9.95 3.22 -28.51
N MET A 94 -10.41 4.36 -28.03
CA MET A 94 -11.48 5.07 -28.69
C MET A 94 -11.07 5.20 -30.16
N PRO A 95 -11.96 4.91 -31.12
CA PRO A 95 -11.64 5.13 -32.52
C PRO A 95 -11.15 6.56 -32.65
N THR A 96 -9.93 6.73 -33.13
CA THR A 96 -9.37 8.05 -33.42
C THR A 96 -10.27 8.68 -34.46
N ILE A 97 -11.08 9.65 -34.02
CA ILE A 97 -11.92 10.44 -34.90
C ILE A 97 -10.96 11.20 -35.82
N ASP A 98 -11.06 10.93 -37.11
CA ASP A 98 -10.33 11.67 -38.13
C ASP A 98 -11.00 13.04 -38.30
N TRP A 99 -10.47 14.02 -37.57
CA TRP A 99 -10.95 15.39 -37.57
C TRP A 99 -10.77 16.09 -38.93
N ASP A 100 -9.91 15.58 -39.80
CA ASP A 100 -9.72 16.16 -41.13
C ASP A 100 -10.85 15.78 -42.08
N ALA A 101 -11.36 14.54 -41.98
CA ALA A 101 -12.56 14.10 -42.70
C ALA A 101 -13.81 14.90 -42.27
N VAL A 102 -13.99 15.09 -40.97
CA VAL A 102 -15.13 15.88 -40.43
C VAL A 102 -15.05 17.34 -40.91
N ARG A 103 -13.86 17.94 -40.94
CA ARG A 103 -13.68 19.32 -41.42
C ARG A 103 -13.91 19.48 -42.93
N ALA A 104 -13.71 18.43 -43.72
CA ALA A 104 -13.97 18.46 -45.15
C ALA A 104 -15.48 18.48 -45.45
N GLU A 105 -16.28 17.71 -44.70
CA GLU A 105 -17.75 17.71 -44.84
C GLU A 105 -18.40 19.04 -44.44
N PHE A 106 -17.89 19.71 -43.41
CA PHE A 106 -18.42 21.01 -42.97
C PHE A 106 -18.01 22.21 -43.86
N ARG A 107 -17.12 22.00 -44.85
CA ARG A 107 -16.70 23.03 -45.82
C ARG A 107 -17.34 22.89 -47.20
N ALA A 108 -18.14 21.84 -47.42
CA ALA A 108 -18.98 21.67 -48.61
C ALA A 108 -20.35 22.34 -48.40
#